data_AF-A0A194VE77-F1
#
_entry.id   AF-A0A194VE77-F1
#
_cell.length_a   1.000
_cell.length_b   1.000
_cell.length_c   1.000
_cell.angle_alpha   90.00
_cell.angle_beta   90.00
_cell.angle_gamma   90.00
#
_symmetry.space_group_name_H-M   'P 1'
#
loop_
_entity.id
_entity.type
_entity.pdbx_description
1 polymer ?
#
loop_
_entity_poly.entity_id
_entity_poly.type
_entity_poly.pdbx_seq_one_letter_code
_entity_poly.pdbx_strand_id
1 'polypeptide(L)'
;PVGLGGGGGGGGGGGGGGGGSPATTLSTGGSASGTASPISIPCSVRVSFEYGSGPHARVIAMTGDGEFADASMGLRTGEVDLDPDVARSMGGLWLVVEQMGAHREGQGIQVDVLSDSRVAVGAWESVDD
;
A
#
# COMPACT_ATOMS: atom_id res chain seq x y z
N PRO A 1 -7.89 -10.82 62.18
CA PRO A 1 -9.05 -11.60 62.69
C PRO A 1 -9.23 -12.82 61.79
N VAL A 2 -9.12 -13.99 62.42
CA VAL A 2 -9.27 -15.33 61.83
C VAL A 2 -10.75 -15.72 61.76
N GLY A 3 -11.11 -16.56 60.80
CA GLY A 3 -12.39 -17.29 60.70
C GLY A 3 -12.44 -18.02 59.35
N LEU A 4 -12.11 -19.31 59.20
CA LEU A 4 -12.75 -20.57 59.63
C LEU A 4 -14.22 -20.73 59.17
N GLY A 5 -14.46 -21.83 58.43
CA GLY A 5 -15.76 -22.40 58.04
C GLY A 5 -15.86 -22.58 56.53
N GLY A 6 -15.94 -23.77 55.91
CA GLY A 6 -16.37 -25.08 56.37
C GLY A 6 -17.73 -25.44 55.77
N GLY A 7 -17.77 -26.39 54.83
CA GLY A 7 -18.92 -27.28 54.61
C GLY A 7 -19.80 -27.06 53.37
N GLY A 8 -19.76 -28.03 52.45
CA GLY A 8 -20.94 -28.88 52.15
C GLY A 8 -21.95 -28.45 51.07
N GLY A 9 -21.98 -29.23 49.97
CA GLY A 9 -23.20 -29.95 49.55
C GLY A 9 -24.17 -29.30 48.54
N GLY A 10 -24.23 -29.90 47.34
CA GLY A 10 -25.48 -30.44 46.78
C GLY A 10 -26.40 -29.57 45.91
N GLY A 11 -26.47 -29.91 44.61
CA GLY A 11 -27.72 -30.33 43.96
C GLY A 11 -28.63 -29.29 43.25
N GLY A 12 -28.93 -29.58 41.97
CA GLY A 12 -30.09 -29.09 41.19
C GLY A 12 -29.91 -27.68 40.60
N GLY A 13 -30.23 -27.35 39.35
CA GLY A 13 -31.13 -27.95 38.36
C GLY A 13 -32.11 -26.87 37.87
N GLY A 14 -32.04 -26.51 36.58
CA GLY A 14 -33.21 -25.99 35.83
C GLY A 14 -33.20 -24.52 35.38
N GLY A 15 -33.48 -24.33 34.08
CA GLY A 15 -34.05 -23.12 33.44
C GLY A 15 -33.01 -22.10 32.96
N GLY A 16 -32.95 -21.65 31.69
CA GLY A 16 -33.93 -21.65 30.61
C GLY A 16 -34.09 -20.21 30.10
N GLY A 17 -33.73 -19.96 28.83
CA GLY A 17 -34.22 -18.81 28.05
C GLY A 17 -33.31 -17.59 27.97
N GLY A 18 -32.53 -17.50 26.88
CA GLY A 18 -31.90 -16.27 26.41
C GLY A 18 -31.81 -16.33 24.89
N GLY A 19 -32.70 -15.61 24.21
CA GLY A 19 -32.78 -15.55 22.76
C GLY A 19 -31.60 -14.84 22.12
N GLY A 20 -31.28 -15.26 20.90
CA GLY A 20 -30.30 -14.61 20.04
C GLY A 20 -30.08 -15.44 18.77
N SER A 21 -30.77 -15.07 17.70
CA SER A 21 -30.40 -15.49 16.34
C SER A 21 -28.95 -15.08 16.06
N PRO A 22 -28.19 -15.86 15.28
CA PRO A 22 -27.98 -15.38 13.90
C PRO A 22 -27.87 -16.49 12.83
N ALA A 23 -28.34 -16.09 11.65
CA ALA A 23 -27.81 -16.35 10.31
C ALA A 23 -27.40 -17.79 9.91
N THR A 24 -28.16 -18.30 8.95
CA THR A 24 -27.90 -19.38 8.01
C THR A 24 -26.41 -19.53 7.64
N THR A 25 -25.78 -20.58 8.14
CA THR A 25 -24.45 -21.02 7.67
C THR A 25 -24.60 -21.61 6.27
N LEU A 26 -24.09 -20.91 5.25
CA LEU A 26 -24.00 -21.45 3.90
C LEU A 26 -22.85 -22.47 3.86
N SER A 27 -23.21 -23.74 3.81
CA SER A 27 -22.30 -24.84 3.52
C SER A 27 -21.77 -24.69 2.08
N THR A 28 -20.47 -24.52 1.90
CA THR A 28 -19.81 -24.83 0.64
C THR A 28 -18.66 -25.77 0.94
N GLY A 29 -18.96 -27.06 0.82
CA GLY A 29 -17.96 -28.11 0.74
C GLY A 29 -17.27 -28.03 -0.62
N GLY A 30 -15.94 -28.00 -0.57
CA GLY A 30 -15.07 -28.04 -1.74
C GLY A 30 -13.64 -28.15 -1.26
N SER A 31 -13.20 -29.37 -0.92
CA SER A 31 -11.79 -29.67 -0.67
C SER A 31 -11.02 -29.47 -1.97
N ALA A 32 -10.51 -28.26 -2.19
CA ALA A 32 -9.45 -28.01 -3.15
C ALA A 32 -8.13 -28.00 -2.39
N SER A 33 -7.46 -29.15 -2.35
CA SER A 33 -6.03 -29.20 -2.08
C SER A 33 -5.32 -28.53 -3.26
N GLY A 34 -5.14 -27.22 -3.13
CA GLY A 34 -4.32 -26.40 -4.00
C GLY A 34 -3.76 -25.32 -3.10
N THR A 35 -2.44 -25.25 -3.00
CA THR A 35 -1.76 -24.09 -2.42
C THR A 35 -2.09 -22.89 -3.29
N ALA A 36 -3.22 -22.24 -3.02
CA ALA A 36 -3.54 -20.97 -3.66
C ALA A 36 -2.49 -19.99 -3.16
N SER A 37 -1.49 -19.71 -4.00
CA SER A 37 -0.69 -18.50 -3.87
C SER A 37 -1.67 -17.34 -3.64
N PRO A 38 -1.43 -16.44 -2.67
CA PRO A 38 -2.26 -15.26 -2.56
C PRO A 38 -2.34 -14.64 -3.96
N ILE A 39 -3.56 -14.38 -4.45
CA ILE A 39 -3.75 -13.71 -5.73
C ILE A 39 -2.94 -12.41 -5.63
N SER A 40 -1.79 -12.39 -6.29
CA SER A 40 -0.96 -11.20 -6.41
C SER A 40 -1.70 -10.37 -7.44
N ILE A 41 -2.50 -9.42 -6.98
CA ILE A 41 -3.06 -8.41 -7.88
C ILE A 41 -1.85 -7.59 -8.30
N PRO A 42 -1.43 -7.65 -9.57
CA PRO A 42 -0.24 -6.93 -10.01
C PRO A 42 -0.45 -5.44 -9.77
N CYS A 43 0.49 -4.83 -9.07
CA CYS A 43 0.59 -3.39 -8.96
C CYS A 43 1.49 -2.95 -10.11
N SER A 44 0.90 -2.25 -11.08
CA SER A 44 1.68 -1.66 -12.17
C SER A 44 1.90 -0.19 -11.85
N VAL A 45 3.13 0.27 -11.96
CA VAL A 45 3.50 1.65 -11.65
C VAL A 45 4.14 2.31 -12.86
N ARG A 46 4.08 3.63 -12.86
CA ARG A 46 4.80 4.50 -13.76
C ARG A 46 5.48 5.58 -12.93
N VAL A 47 6.76 5.85 -13.23
CA VAL A 47 7.53 6.88 -12.53
C VAL A 47 8.01 7.90 -13.53
N SER A 48 7.81 9.18 -13.23
CA SER A 48 8.27 10.31 -14.04
C SER A 48 9.05 11.33 -13.21
N PHE A 49 9.98 12.01 -13.87
CA PHE A 49 10.56 13.26 -13.41
C PHE A 49 9.88 14.43 -14.11
N GLU A 50 9.43 15.41 -13.34
CA GLU A 50 8.64 16.53 -13.85
C GLU A 50 9.13 17.87 -13.30
N TYR A 51 9.15 18.89 -14.16
CA TYR A 51 9.32 20.27 -13.71
C TYR A 51 7.96 20.85 -13.31
N GLY A 52 7.92 21.50 -12.14
CA GLY A 52 6.68 22.05 -11.58
C GLY A 52 5.66 20.96 -11.25
N SER A 53 4.45 21.37 -10.88
CA SER A 53 3.36 20.46 -10.52
C SER A 53 2.02 20.90 -11.12
N GLY A 54 1.05 19.99 -11.14
CA GLY A 54 -0.30 20.25 -11.63
C GLY A 54 -0.36 20.51 -13.14
N PRO A 55 -1.26 21.41 -13.62
CA PRO A 55 -1.53 21.58 -15.06
C PRO A 55 -0.37 22.19 -15.85
N HIS A 56 0.65 22.69 -15.18
CA HIS A 56 1.86 23.23 -15.80
C HIS A 56 3.07 22.30 -15.65
N ALA A 57 2.87 21.09 -15.12
CA ALA A 57 3.92 20.11 -15.00
C ALA A 57 4.45 19.70 -16.39
N ARG A 58 5.76 19.52 -16.48
CA ARG A 58 6.43 19.07 -17.71
C ARG A 58 7.25 17.84 -17.44
N VAL A 59 6.88 16.72 -18.06
CA VAL A 59 7.63 15.46 -18.02
C VAL A 59 8.99 15.61 -18.71
N ILE A 60 10.03 15.15 -18.02
CA ILE A 60 11.44 15.21 -18.43
C ILE A 60 11.94 13.82 -18.79
N ALA A 61 11.64 12.84 -17.93
CA ALA A 61 11.97 11.44 -18.11
C ALA A 61 10.87 10.58 -17.48
N MET A 62 10.68 9.38 -18.00
CA MET A 62 9.62 8.47 -17.56
C MET A 62 10.06 7.02 -17.73
N THR A 63 9.55 6.12 -16.89
CA THR A 63 9.74 4.68 -17.03
C THR A 63 8.88 4.12 -18.17
N GLY A 64 9.38 3.10 -18.85
CA GLY A 64 8.57 2.29 -19.78
C GLY A 64 7.94 3.08 -20.92
N ASP A 65 8.57 4.18 -21.35
CA ASP A 65 8.08 5.07 -22.43
C ASP A 65 6.65 5.58 -22.22
N GLY A 66 6.24 5.70 -20.96
CA GLY A 66 4.90 6.16 -20.59
C GLY A 66 3.89 5.07 -20.27
N GLU A 67 4.27 3.81 -20.46
CA GLU A 67 3.46 2.67 -20.08
C GLU A 67 3.65 2.31 -18.60
N PHE A 68 2.59 1.76 -18.01
CA PHE A 68 2.64 1.20 -16.67
C PHE A 68 3.29 -0.18 -16.72
N ALA A 69 4.18 -0.46 -15.78
CA ALA A 69 4.93 -1.70 -15.73
C ALA A 69 4.94 -2.31 -14.33
N ASP A 70 5.13 -3.63 -14.26
CA ASP A 70 5.35 -4.33 -13.00
C ASP A 70 6.72 -3.97 -12.43
N ALA A 71 6.73 -3.41 -11.21
CA ALA A 71 7.95 -3.02 -10.50
C ALA A 71 8.62 -4.16 -9.71
N SER A 72 8.12 -5.40 -9.80
CA SER A 72 8.70 -6.57 -9.11
C SER A 72 10.19 -6.79 -9.40
N MET A 73 10.65 -6.42 -10.60
CA MET A 73 12.06 -6.50 -11.02
C MET A 73 12.79 -5.15 -10.98
N GLY A 74 12.15 -4.11 -10.43
CA GLY A 74 12.63 -2.73 -10.47
C GLY A 74 12.35 -2.03 -11.80
N LEU A 75 12.22 -0.70 -11.76
CA LEU A 75 12.06 0.16 -12.93
C LEU A 75 13.12 1.26 -12.90
N ARG A 76 13.57 1.68 -14.08
CA ARG A 76 14.53 2.79 -14.23
C ARG A 76 14.02 3.76 -15.29
N THR A 77 14.10 5.05 -15.00
CA THR A 77 13.90 6.09 -16.01
C THR A 77 15.11 6.13 -16.94
N GLY A 78 14.97 6.82 -18.08
CA GLY A 78 16.14 7.29 -18.82
C GLY A 78 17.03 8.20 -17.96
N GLU A 79 18.31 8.28 -18.32
CA GLU A 79 19.22 9.28 -17.75
C GLU A 79 18.92 10.64 -18.37
N VAL A 80 18.96 11.70 -17.56
CA VAL A 80 18.64 13.05 -18.02
C VAL A 80 19.51 14.08 -17.33
N ASP A 81 19.96 15.07 -18.11
CA ASP A 81 20.66 16.24 -17.60
C ASP A 81 19.67 17.23 -16.99
N LEU A 82 19.90 17.59 -15.74
CA LEU A 82 19.05 18.51 -14.99
C LEU A 82 19.82 19.78 -14.67
N ASP A 83 19.32 20.91 -15.16
CA ASP A 83 19.79 22.23 -14.73
C ASP A 83 19.04 22.66 -13.45
N PRO A 84 19.74 22.86 -12.33
CA PRO A 84 19.10 23.20 -11.07
C PRO A 84 18.45 24.60 -11.07
N ASP A 85 18.92 25.53 -11.91
CA ASP A 85 18.31 26.86 -12.00
C ASP A 85 17.04 26.84 -12.86
N VAL A 86 17.02 26.01 -13.91
CA VAL A 86 15.79 25.71 -14.65
C VAL A 86 14.75 25.09 -13.73
N ALA A 87 15.14 24.06 -12.94
CA ALA A 87 14.24 23.41 -11.99
C ALA A 87 13.61 24.42 -11.01
N ARG A 88 14.41 25.32 -10.44
CA ARG A 88 13.91 26.35 -9.51
C ARG A 88 12.95 27.32 -10.20
N SER A 89 13.26 27.78 -11.41
CA SER A 89 12.41 28.72 -12.15
C SER A 89 11.06 28.11 -12.54
N MET A 90 10.99 26.79 -12.70
CA MET A 90 9.79 26.05 -13.11
C MET A 90 8.94 25.54 -11.93
N GLY A 91 9.22 25.98 -10.71
CA GLY A 91 8.46 25.54 -9.52
C GLY A 91 8.96 24.23 -8.90
N GLY A 92 10.20 23.85 -9.19
CA GLY A 92 10.87 22.68 -8.61
C GLY A 92 10.95 21.49 -9.57
N LEU A 93 11.56 20.42 -9.06
CA LEU A 93 11.65 19.12 -9.71
C LEU A 93 10.90 18.11 -8.85
N TRP A 94 10.01 17.35 -9.47
CA TRP A 94 9.17 16.35 -8.83
C TRP A 94 9.51 14.96 -9.37
N LEU A 95 9.49 13.98 -8.48
CA LEU A 95 9.41 12.57 -8.85
C LEU A 95 7.99 12.13 -8.59
N VAL A 96 7.27 11.79 -9.64
CA VAL A 96 5.86 11.40 -9.58
C VAL A 96 5.78 9.89 -9.74
N VAL A 97 5.02 9.26 -8.84
CA VAL A 97 4.78 7.82 -8.87
C VAL A 97 3.28 7.60 -9.05
N GLU A 98 2.90 7.10 -10.21
CA GLU A 98 1.54 6.73 -10.53
C GLU A 98 1.39 5.23 -10.35
N GLN A 99 0.38 4.82 -9.58
CA GLN A 99 0.09 3.42 -9.32
C GLN A 99 -1.28 3.06 -9.90
N MET A 100 -1.33 1.96 -10.65
CA MET A 100 -2.56 1.29 -11.03
C MET A 100 -2.68 -0.05 -10.31
N GLY A 101 -3.92 -0.37 -9.87
CA GLY A 101 -4.24 -1.60 -9.16
C GLY A 101 -4.46 -1.37 -7.66
N ALA A 102 -4.75 -2.47 -6.94
CA ALA A 102 -5.06 -2.41 -5.52
C ALA A 102 -3.79 -2.18 -4.69
N HIS A 103 -3.75 -1.07 -3.96
CA HIS A 103 -2.76 -0.85 -2.90
C HIS A 103 -3.04 -1.79 -1.73
N ARG A 104 -2.04 -2.58 -1.29
CA ARG A 104 -2.16 -3.45 -0.12
C ARG A 104 -1.45 -2.81 1.07
N GLU A 105 -2.06 -2.91 2.25
CA GLU A 105 -1.43 -2.48 3.49
C GLU A 105 -0.06 -3.17 3.65
N GLY A 106 1.00 -2.37 3.82
CA GLY A 106 2.38 -2.84 3.91
C GLY A 106 3.14 -2.93 2.58
N GLN A 107 2.50 -2.64 1.44
CA GLN A 107 3.18 -2.54 0.15
C GLN A 107 3.64 -1.11 -0.11
N GLY A 108 4.94 -0.85 0.05
CA GLY A 108 5.58 0.42 -0.26
C GLY A 108 6.42 0.36 -1.53
N ILE A 109 6.68 1.52 -2.12
CA ILE A 109 7.62 1.68 -3.23
C ILE A 109 8.90 2.27 -2.67
N GLN A 110 10.01 1.57 -2.87
CA GLN A 110 11.34 2.12 -2.61
C GLN A 110 11.84 2.80 -3.88
N VAL A 111 12.37 4.01 -3.74
CA VAL A 111 12.92 4.80 -4.83
C VAL A 111 14.35 5.16 -4.49
N ASP A 112 15.26 4.83 -5.41
CA ASP A 112 16.67 5.20 -5.33
C ASP A 112 16.96 6.31 -6.36
N VAL A 113 17.49 7.44 -5.90
CA VAL A 113 17.89 8.57 -6.76
C VAL A 113 19.40 8.52 -6.96
N LEU A 114 19.82 8.26 -8.19
CA LEU A 114 21.23 8.26 -8.59
C LEU A 114 21.55 9.57 -9.33
N SER A 115 22.49 10.34 -8.81
CA SER A 115 22.86 11.65 -9.35
C SER A 115 24.35 11.91 -9.13
N ASP A 116 24.97 12.59 -10.10
CA ASP A 116 26.37 13.03 -10.04
C ASP A 116 26.60 14.15 -9.02
N SER A 117 25.52 14.88 -8.69
CA SER A 117 25.53 15.96 -7.70
C SER A 117 24.64 15.61 -6.51
N ARG A 118 24.86 16.30 -5.38
CA ARG A 118 24.02 16.14 -4.19
C ARG A 118 22.58 16.54 -4.49
N VAL A 119 21.65 15.63 -4.26
CA VAL A 119 20.20 15.89 -4.34
C VAL A 119 19.62 15.91 -2.93
N ALA A 120 18.76 16.89 -2.65
CA ALA A 120 17.92 16.91 -1.46
C ALA A 120 16.52 16.44 -1.86
N VAL A 121 16.01 15.40 -1.20
CA VAL A 121 14.69 14.83 -1.46
C VAL A 121 13.71 15.37 -0.42
N GLY A 122 12.58 15.89 -0.91
CA GLY A 122 11.48 16.37 -0.08
C GLY A 122 10.63 15.24 0.50
N ALA A 123 9.59 15.60 1.24
CA ALA A 123 8.57 14.63 1.65
C ALA A 123 7.71 14.20 0.44
N TRP A 124 7.10 13.02 0.54
CA TRP A 124 6.08 12.61 -0.41
C TRP A 124 4.79 13.40 -0.20
N GLU A 125 4.14 13.76 -1.30
CA GLU A 125 2.85 14.46 -1.30
C GLU A 125 1.85 13.61 -2.11
N SER A 126 0.65 13.40 -1.56
CA SER A 126 -0.46 12.82 -2.30
C SER A 126 -1.12 13.90 -3.13
N VAL A 127 -1.33 13.63 -4.42
CA VAL A 127 -2.20 14.46 -5.25
C VAL A 127 -3.60 13.91 -5.06
N ASP A 128 -4.40 14.58 -4.21
CA ASP A 128 -5.85 14.37 -4.18
C ASP A 128 -6.44 15.00 -5.46
N ASP A 129 -7.29 14.24 -6.15
CA ASP A 129 -8.07 14.70 -7.32
C ASP A 129 -9.29 15.53 -6.89
#